data_AF-A0A2U1YU07-F1
#
_entry.id   AF-A0A2U1YU07-F1
#
_cell.length_a   1.000
_cell.length_b   1.000
_cell.length_c   1.000
_cell.angle_alpha   90.00
_cell.angle_beta   90.00
_cell.angle_gamma   90.00
#
_symmetry.space_group_name_H-M   'P 1'
#
loop_
_entity.id
_entity.type
_entity.pdbx_description
1 polymer ?
#
loop_
_entity_poly.entity_id
_entity_poly.type
_entity_poly.pdbx_seq_one_letter_code
_entity_poly.pdbx_strand_id
1 'polypeptide(L)'
;MADDALSSVNSLVSSLNASINNAVEAIKKSQSNQAVGDVKEFSKTVKKSALTTAGGATDIGVISKNTTRLNVASTLAPNDKVDFYKFKVVTSGELTMGQVGDDGVHVQLMNRLGRVMADSDPKAGDNYTAFKKLQAGNLSVDKGDYTLRVTRDKGQSDKDPKNYAMQLVMGNYSQDYDTVAKQPAKGDTGLTLTTGQQAMLDGLNQAIGSMNSIPTGQTGTQKLMGSFSLFV
;
A
#
# COMPACT_ATOMS: atom_id res chain seq x y z
N MET A 1 -25.80 22.20 16.28
CA MET A 1 -24.46 21.65 16.59
C MET A 1 -23.93 20.67 15.53
N ALA A 2 -24.49 20.62 14.31
CA ALA A 2 -24.01 19.75 13.23
C ALA A 2 -23.12 20.45 12.18
N ASP A 3 -23.17 21.79 12.10
CA ASP A 3 -22.40 22.57 11.11
C ASP A 3 -20.90 22.72 11.44
N ASP A 4 -20.53 22.76 12.72
CA ASP A 4 -19.12 22.93 13.14
C ASP A 4 -18.25 21.70 12.83
N ALA A 5 -18.83 20.50 12.78
CA ALA A 5 -18.09 19.29 12.45
C ALA A 5 -17.79 19.20 10.94
N LEU A 6 -18.71 19.67 10.09
CA LEU A 6 -18.55 19.66 8.63
C LEU A 6 -17.63 20.78 8.14
N SER A 7 -17.67 21.96 8.77
CA SER A 7 -16.75 23.07 8.48
C SER A 7 -15.32 22.75 8.91
N SER A 8 -15.15 22.10 10.07
CA SER A 8 -13.88 21.56 10.58
C SER A 8 -13.26 20.55 9.60
N VAL A 9 -14.03 19.57 9.12
CA VAL A 9 -13.55 18.55 8.18
C VAL A 9 -13.20 19.15 6.81
N ASN A 10 -14.02 20.08 6.30
CA ASN A 10 -13.69 20.78 5.05
C ASN A 10 -12.44 21.68 5.20
N SER A 11 -12.27 22.33 6.35
CA SER A 11 -11.08 23.14 6.62
C SER A 11 -9.82 22.27 6.72
N LEU A 12 -9.90 21.11 7.37
CA LEU A 12 -8.81 20.11 7.44
C LEU A 12 -8.46 19.54 6.06
N VAL A 13 -9.46 19.19 5.23
CA VAL A 13 -9.22 18.69 3.87
C VAL A 13 -8.63 19.79 2.98
N SER A 14 -9.06 21.04 3.15
CA SER A 14 -8.50 22.18 2.42
C SER A 14 -7.07 22.53 2.86
N SER A 15 -6.76 22.44 4.16
CA SER A 15 -5.42 22.66 4.70
C SER A 15 -4.46 21.51 4.35
N LEU A 16 -4.96 20.27 4.32
CA LEU A 16 -4.21 19.12 3.79
C LEU A 16 -3.93 19.30 2.30
N ASN A 17 -4.92 19.66 1.49
CA ASN A 17 -4.71 19.87 0.06
C ASN A 17 -3.72 21.00 -0.21
N ALA A 18 -3.80 22.11 0.54
CA ALA A 18 -2.86 23.21 0.42
C ALA A 18 -1.45 22.82 0.90
N SER A 19 -1.32 22.11 2.02
CA SER A 19 -0.02 21.65 2.52
C SER A 19 0.62 20.59 1.63
N ILE A 20 -0.18 19.67 1.08
CA ILE A 20 0.25 18.66 0.10
C ILE A 20 0.66 19.33 -1.21
N ASN A 21 -0.09 20.31 -1.71
CA ASN A 21 0.28 21.03 -2.94
C ASN A 21 1.58 21.81 -2.76
N ASN A 22 1.74 22.55 -1.65
CA ASN A 22 2.98 23.28 -1.34
C ASN A 22 4.19 22.34 -1.16
N ALA A 23 3.96 21.19 -0.51
CA ALA A 23 4.94 20.12 -0.36
C ALA A 23 5.39 19.53 -1.70
N VAL A 24 4.44 19.22 -2.58
CA VAL A 24 4.69 18.70 -3.92
C VAL A 24 5.43 19.75 -4.76
N GLU A 25 5.06 21.02 -4.69
CA GLU A 25 5.79 22.10 -5.37
C GLU A 25 7.23 22.26 -4.85
N ALA A 26 7.45 22.12 -3.54
CA ALA A 26 8.78 22.17 -2.96
C ALA A 26 9.65 20.97 -3.38
N ILE A 27 9.08 19.77 -3.51
CA ILE A 27 9.76 18.59 -4.07
C ILE A 27 10.10 18.82 -5.54
N LYS A 28 9.13 19.30 -6.33
CA LYS A 28 9.33 19.60 -7.76
C LYS A 28 10.45 20.63 -7.98
N LYS A 29 10.64 21.59 -7.06
CA LYS A 29 11.73 22.59 -7.12
C LYS A 29 13.09 22.08 -6.65
N SER A 30 13.14 21.02 -5.85
CA SER A 30 14.39 20.46 -5.28
C SER A 30 14.97 19.31 -6.10
N GLN A 31 14.18 18.71 -7.00
CA GLN A 31 14.66 17.69 -7.92
C GLN A 31 15.12 18.31 -9.24
N SER A 32 16.29 17.85 -9.73
CA SER A 32 16.84 18.27 -11.02
C SER A 32 16.12 17.66 -12.22
N ASN A 33 15.24 16.67 -11.99
CA ASN A 33 14.50 15.96 -13.02
C ASN A 33 13.46 16.86 -13.69
N GLN A 34 13.57 17.06 -15.00
CA GLN A 34 12.74 18.01 -15.74
C GLN A 34 11.62 17.33 -16.54
N ALA A 35 10.52 18.04 -16.70
CA ALA A 35 9.52 17.73 -17.71
C ALA A 35 10.12 17.85 -19.13
N VAL A 36 9.77 16.94 -20.03
CA VAL A 36 10.18 16.95 -21.43
C VAL A 36 8.96 17.09 -22.32
N GLY A 37 8.88 18.21 -23.03
CA GLY A 37 7.75 18.51 -23.91
C GLY A 37 6.43 18.66 -23.16
N ASP A 38 5.32 18.37 -23.85
CA ASP A 38 3.99 18.37 -23.26
C ASP A 38 3.82 17.15 -22.35
N VAL A 39 3.74 17.40 -21.05
CA VAL A 39 3.56 16.34 -20.05
C VAL A 39 2.13 15.81 -20.11
N LYS A 40 2.00 14.49 -20.21
CA LYS A 40 0.71 13.80 -20.06
C LYS A 40 0.45 13.53 -18.59
N GLU A 41 -0.59 14.14 -18.04
CA GLU A 41 -0.97 13.98 -16.65
C GLU A 41 -2.06 12.92 -16.50
N PHE A 42 -1.85 12.01 -15.56
CA PHE A 42 -2.79 10.95 -15.20
C PHE A 42 -3.03 11.03 -13.70
N SER A 43 -4.30 10.96 -13.29
CA SER A 43 -4.64 10.94 -11.87
C SER A 43 -5.52 9.73 -11.56
N LYS A 44 -5.23 9.07 -10.43
CA LYS A 44 -6.07 8.01 -9.89
C LYS A 44 -6.23 8.16 -8.38
N THR A 45 -7.40 7.77 -7.90
CA THR A 45 -7.63 7.53 -6.48
C THR A 45 -7.70 6.03 -6.26
N VAL A 46 -6.94 5.53 -5.29
CA VAL A 46 -6.92 4.11 -4.91
C VAL A 46 -7.24 3.96 -3.44
N LYS A 47 -7.81 2.82 -3.07
CA LYS A 47 -7.88 2.41 -1.66
C LYS A 47 -6.59 1.69 -1.30
N LYS A 48 -6.05 2.02 -0.13
CA LYS A 48 -4.95 1.29 0.47
C LYS A 48 -5.40 -0.12 0.78
N SER A 49 -4.47 -1.05 0.68
CA SER A 49 -4.69 -2.40 1.16
C SER A 49 -4.91 -2.40 2.66
N ALA A 50 -5.86 -3.20 3.14
CA ALA A 50 -6.01 -3.45 4.56
C ALA A 50 -4.91 -4.39 5.11
N LEU A 51 -4.12 -5.02 4.22
CA LEU A 51 -2.99 -5.87 4.62
C LEU A 51 -1.77 -5.00 4.94
N THR A 52 -1.23 -5.18 6.15
CA THR A 52 0.00 -4.52 6.60
C THR A 52 1.25 -5.31 6.22
N THR A 53 1.29 -5.85 4.99
CA THR A 53 2.42 -6.64 4.48
C THR A 53 2.80 -6.23 3.06
N ALA A 54 4.06 -6.46 2.67
CA ALA A 54 4.54 -6.16 1.32
C ALA A 54 3.78 -6.91 0.22
N GLY A 55 3.29 -8.13 0.49
CA GLY A 55 2.48 -8.91 -0.47
C GLY A 55 1.13 -8.26 -0.78
N GLY A 56 0.60 -7.47 0.16
CA GLY A 56 -0.63 -6.71 0.00
C GLY A 56 -0.41 -5.28 -0.52
N ALA A 57 0.80 -4.88 -0.93
CA ALA A 57 1.09 -3.48 -1.27
C ALA A 57 0.17 -2.90 -2.36
N THR A 58 -0.25 -1.66 -2.16
CA THR A 58 -1.08 -0.89 -3.10
C THR A 58 -0.28 -0.50 -4.33
N ASP A 59 -0.81 -0.78 -5.52
CA ASP A 59 -0.11 -0.51 -6.78
C ASP A 59 -0.16 0.97 -7.17
N ILE A 60 1.02 1.61 -7.27
CA ILE A 60 1.16 3.00 -7.67
C ILE A 60 1.66 3.17 -9.12
N GLY A 61 2.01 2.09 -9.82
CA GLY A 61 2.29 2.09 -11.25
C GLY A 61 3.69 1.63 -11.63
N VAL A 62 4.18 2.18 -12.75
CA VAL A 62 5.41 1.74 -13.42
C VAL A 62 6.37 2.90 -13.60
N ILE A 63 7.62 2.70 -13.21
CA ILE A 63 8.75 3.58 -13.47
C ILE A 63 9.46 3.14 -14.76
N SER A 64 9.46 4.01 -15.75
CA SER A 64 10.23 3.90 -17.00
C SER A 64 11.12 5.13 -17.13
N LYS A 65 12.42 4.88 -17.34
CA LYS A 65 13.45 5.93 -17.43
C LYS A 65 13.07 6.95 -18.50
N ASN A 66 13.28 8.24 -18.20
CA ASN A 66 12.97 9.38 -19.07
C ASN A 66 11.49 9.48 -19.49
N THR A 67 10.60 8.71 -18.87
CA THR A 67 9.20 8.59 -19.30
C THR A 67 8.26 8.93 -18.18
N THR A 68 8.30 8.16 -17.08
CA THR A 68 7.27 8.24 -16.04
C THR A 68 7.80 8.82 -14.75
N ARG A 69 6.97 9.67 -14.15
CA ARG A 69 7.06 10.09 -12.76
C ARG A 69 5.84 9.56 -12.02
N LEU A 70 6.06 8.94 -10.87
CA LEU A 70 4.98 8.46 -10.00
C LEU A 70 4.92 9.33 -8.76
N ASN A 71 3.75 9.88 -8.46
CA ASN A 71 3.48 10.60 -7.23
C ASN A 71 2.46 9.82 -6.41
N VAL A 72 2.68 9.72 -5.11
CA VAL A 72 1.72 9.14 -4.17
C VAL A 72 1.54 10.08 -2.99
N ALA A 73 0.30 10.47 -2.72
CA ALA A 73 -0.09 11.26 -1.56
C ALA A 73 -1.05 10.44 -0.69
N SER A 74 -0.79 10.43 0.62
CA SER A 74 -1.60 9.70 1.59
C SER A 74 -1.39 10.19 3.02
N THR A 75 -2.01 9.47 3.95
CA THR A 75 -1.93 9.70 5.39
C THR A 75 -1.78 8.35 6.08
N LEU A 76 -0.85 8.26 7.03
CA LEU A 76 -0.90 7.23 8.07
C LEU A 76 -2.03 7.62 9.02
N ALA A 77 -3.17 6.96 8.93
CA ALA A 77 -4.34 7.28 9.76
C ALA A 77 -4.08 6.94 11.24
N PRO A 78 -4.94 7.41 12.17
CA PRO A 78 -4.89 6.95 13.54
C PRO A 78 -4.97 5.41 13.63
N ASN A 79 -4.06 4.81 14.39
CA ASN A 79 -3.85 3.37 14.58
C ASN A 79 -3.34 2.60 13.35
N ASP A 80 -3.15 3.27 12.21
CA ASP A 80 -2.55 2.68 11.01
C ASP A 80 -1.05 2.53 11.19
N LYS A 81 -0.54 1.30 11.22
CA LYS A 81 0.86 1.04 11.58
C LYS A 81 1.82 1.25 10.42
N VAL A 82 1.37 0.96 9.19
CA VAL A 82 2.25 0.86 8.05
C VAL A 82 1.46 0.87 6.75
N ASP A 83 1.98 1.64 5.79
CA ASP A 83 1.55 1.61 4.40
C ASP A 83 2.59 0.95 3.52
N PHE A 84 2.14 0.11 2.60
CA PHE A 84 2.97 -0.50 1.56
C PHE A 84 2.48 -0.09 0.18
N TYR A 85 3.39 0.46 -0.63
CA TYR A 85 3.16 0.79 -2.03
C TYR A 85 4.10 0.00 -2.92
N LYS A 86 3.58 -0.60 -3.98
CA LYS A 86 4.39 -1.31 -4.98
C LYS A 86 4.44 -0.56 -6.30
N PHE A 87 5.59 -0.63 -6.94
CA PHE A 87 5.80 -0.15 -8.30
C PHE A 87 6.76 -1.09 -9.02
N LYS A 88 6.70 -1.07 -10.35
CA LYS A 88 7.62 -1.81 -11.21
C LYS A 88 8.59 -0.87 -11.89
N VAL A 89 9.87 -1.18 -11.87
CA VAL A 89 10.90 -0.57 -12.71
C VAL A 89 11.02 -1.43 -13.98
N VAL A 90 10.80 -0.84 -15.15
CA VAL A 90 10.93 -1.57 -16.44
C VAL A 90 12.30 -1.41 -17.10
N THR A 91 13.08 -0.41 -16.69
CA THR A 91 14.41 -0.11 -17.22
C THR A 91 15.36 0.19 -16.07
N SER A 92 16.50 -0.51 -15.99
CA SER A 92 17.52 -0.23 -14.97
C SER A 92 18.07 1.19 -15.08
N GLY A 93 18.52 1.76 -13.96
CA GLY A 93 19.12 3.09 -13.89
C GLY A 93 19.00 3.72 -12.51
N GLU A 94 19.27 5.01 -12.42
CA GLU A 94 19.30 5.73 -11.15
C GLU A 94 17.90 6.24 -10.79
N LEU A 95 17.38 5.74 -9.66
CA LEU A 95 16.11 6.15 -9.09
C LEU A 95 16.32 7.38 -8.21
N THR A 96 15.42 8.34 -8.38
CA THR A 96 15.31 9.52 -7.52
C THR A 96 14.00 9.44 -6.74
N MET A 97 14.06 9.69 -5.43
CA MET A 97 12.86 9.84 -4.60
C MET A 97 12.81 11.18 -3.90
N GLY A 98 11.70 11.87 -4.08
CA GLY A 98 11.33 13.04 -3.30
C GLY A 98 10.34 12.61 -2.23
N GLN A 99 10.46 13.20 -1.04
CA GLN A 99 9.46 13.01 0.01
C GLN A 99 9.22 14.34 0.73
N VAL A 100 7.97 14.57 1.09
CA VAL A 100 7.57 15.58 2.07
C VAL A 100 6.46 14.96 2.91
N GLY A 101 6.45 15.26 4.19
CA GLY A 101 5.39 14.84 5.09
C GLY A 101 5.59 15.47 6.46
N ASP A 102 4.67 15.13 7.34
CA ASP A 102 4.77 15.51 8.74
C ASP A 102 6.01 14.90 9.38
N ASP A 103 6.57 15.58 10.37
CA ASP A 103 7.71 15.07 11.14
C ASP A 103 7.38 13.70 11.74
N GLY A 104 8.36 12.79 11.73
CA GLY A 104 8.21 11.44 12.25
C GLY A 104 7.66 10.43 11.24
N VAL A 105 7.64 10.73 9.95
CA VAL A 105 7.39 9.75 8.88
C VAL A 105 8.70 9.06 8.49
N HIS A 106 8.67 7.73 8.50
CA HIS A 106 9.77 6.84 8.16
C HIS A 106 9.48 6.16 6.82
N VAL A 107 10.40 6.24 5.86
CA VAL A 107 10.28 5.61 4.55
C VAL A 107 11.42 4.63 4.29
N GLN A 108 11.07 3.45 3.79
CA GLN A 108 12.03 2.44 3.33
C GLN A 108 11.71 2.03 1.90
N LEU A 109 12.75 1.91 1.06
CA LEU A 109 12.66 1.26 -0.25
C LEU A 109 13.13 -0.19 -0.09
N MET A 110 12.34 -1.13 -0.60
CA MET A 110 12.64 -2.57 -0.56
C MET A 110 12.57 -3.17 -1.96
N ASN A 111 13.40 -4.19 -2.20
CA ASN A 111 13.28 -5.02 -3.39
C ASN A 111 12.14 -6.05 -3.25
N ARG A 112 11.89 -6.81 -4.31
CA ARG A 112 10.92 -7.92 -4.34
C ARG A 112 11.11 -8.97 -3.24
N LEU A 113 12.33 -9.16 -2.73
CA LEU A 113 12.61 -10.12 -1.66
C LEU A 113 12.34 -9.55 -0.26
N GLY A 114 11.87 -8.30 -0.16
CA GLY A 114 11.67 -7.61 1.11
C GLY A 114 12.96 -7.10 1.75
N ARG A 115 14.09 -7.16 1.05
CA ARG A 115 15.35 -6.58 1.54
C ARG A 115 15.27 -5.07 1.42
N VAL A 116 15.50 -4.38 2.54
CA VAL A 116 15.65 -2.92 2.57
C VAL A 116 16.88 -2.51 1.78
N MET A 117 16.69 -1.63 0.82
CA MET A 117 17.73 -1.07 -0.06
C MET A 117 18.08 0.37 0.31
N ALA A 118 17.12 1.10 0.88
CA ALA A 118 17.30 2.45 1.39
C ALA A 118 16.32 2.67 2.54
N ASP A 119 16.75 3.41 3.56
CA ASP A 119 16.03 3.62 4.81
C ASP A 119 16.20 5.06 5.29
N SER A 120 15.11 5.78 5.58
CA SER A 120 15.17 7.17 6.00
C SER A 120 15.64 7.38 7.45
N ASP A 121 15.74 6.32 8.27
CA ASP A 121 16.25 6.40 9.65
C ASP A 121 17.75 6.73 9.63
N PRO A 122 18.19 7.86 10.23
CA PRO A 122 19.61 8.23 10.32
C PRO A 122 20.51 7.18 10.99
N LYS A 123 19.93 6.26 11.75
CA LYS A 123 20.63 5.18 12.46
C LYS A 123 20.73 3.89 11.63
N ALA A 124 20.19 3.86 10.40
CA ALA A 124 20.17 2.68 9.54
C ALA A 124 21.49 2.39 8.79
N GLY A 125 22.57 3.14 9.08
CA GLY A 125 23.91 2.91 8.52
C GLY A 125 23.94 3.02 6.99
N ASP A 126 24.41 1.98 6.31
CA ASP A 126 24.53 1.94 4.85
C ASP A 126 23.19 2.18 4.13
N ASN A 127 22.08 1.73 4.73
CA ASN A 127 20.75 1.95 4.16
C ASN A 127 20.35 3.43 4.23
N TYR A 128 20.80 4.17 5.23
CA TYR A 128 20.60 5.62 5.30
C TYR A 128 21.45 6.35 4.25
N THR A 129 22.70 5.91 4.05
CA THR A 129 23.54 6.41 2.96
C THR A 129 22.89 6.14 1.60
N ALA A 130 22.33 4.94 1.40
CA ALA A 130 21.59 4.59 0.19
C ALA A 130 20.31 5.43 0.03
N PHE A 131 19.63 5.79 1.12
CA PHE A 131 18.51 6.72 1.11
C PHE A 131 18.92 8.13 0.68
N LYS A 132 20.07 8.64 1.13
CA LYS A 132 20.61 9.92 0.63
C LYS A 132 20.96 9.86 -0.85
N LYS A 133 21.51 8.73 -1.33
CA LYS A 133 21.70 8.51 -2.77
C LYS A 133 20.38 8.49 -3.52
N LEU A 134 19.34 7.86 -2.97
CA LEU A 134 18.00 7.84 -3.56
C LEU A 134 17.40 9.25 -3.63
N GLN A 135 17.56 10.08 -2.59
CA GLN A 135 17.11 11.47 -2.63
C GLN A 135 17.88 12.32 -3.66
N ALA A 136 19.18 12.04 -3.81
CA ALA A 136 20.05 12.74 -4.76
C ALA A 136 19.94 12.22 -6.21
N GLY A 137 19.20 11.14 -6.45
CA GLY A 137 19.07 10.53 -7.78
C GLY A 137 20.27 9.70 -8.23
N ASN A 138 21.02 9.14 -7.28
CA ASN A 138 22.23 8.34 -7.49
C ASN A 138 22.09 6.88 -7.03
N LEU A 139 20.88 6.44 -6.65
CA LEU A 139 20.65 5.05 -6.27
C LEU A 139 20.32 4.22 -7.50
N SER A 140 21.27 3.41 -7.96
CA SER A 140 21.04 2.50 -9.07
C SER A 140 20.11 1.35 -8.67
N VAL A 141 19.09 1.11 -9.48
CA VAL A 141 18.12 0.03 -9.33
C VAL A 141 17.99 -0.74 -10.63
N ASP A 142 17.77 -2.05 -10.53
CA ASP A 142 17.54 -2.91 -11.68
C ASP A 142 16.07 -2.97 -12.06
N LYS A 143 15.80 -3.41 -13.30
CA LYS A 143 14.46 -3.85 -13.71
C LYS A 143 13.92 -4.86 -12.70
N GLY A 144 12.74 -4.59 -12.17
CA GLY A 144 12.15 -5.43 -11.16
C GLY A 144 11.01 -4.74 -10.44
N ASP A 145 10.53 -5.41 -9.41
CA ASP A 145 9.44 -4.91 -8.59
C ASP A 145 9.97 -4.46 -7.24
N TYR A 146 9.47 -3.31 -6.80
CA TYR A 146 9.93 -2.62 -5.61
C TYR A 146 8.74 -2.28 -4.73
N THR A 147 9.02 -2.03 -3.46
CA THR A 147 8.02 -1.63 -2.49
C THR A 147 8.54 -0.50 -1.63
N LEU A 148 7.75 0.57 -1.52
CA LEU A 148 7.93 1.58 -0.49
C LEU A 148 7.14 1.14 0.75
N ARG A 149 7.80 1.15 1.90
CA ARG A 149 7.18 0.99 3.21
C ARG A 149 7.21 2.33 3.90
N VAL A 150 6.04 2.80 4.35
CA VAL A 150 5.89 4.05 5.09
C VAL A 150 5.38 3.72 6.49
N THR A 151 6.11 4.15 7.51
CA THR A 151 5.78 3.97 8.92
C THR A 151 5.93 5.27 9.68
N ARG A 152 5.59 5.26 10.97
CA ARG A 152 6.04 6.32 11.88
C ARG A 152 7.41 5.95 12.44
N ASP A 153 8.20 6.97 12.78
CA ASP A 153 9.42 6.79 13.56
C ASP A 153 9.13 6.11 14.90
N LYS A 154 10.11 5.37 15.41
CA LYS A 154 9.99 4.68 16.69
C LYS A 154 9.66 5.67 17.82
N GLY A 155 8.57 5.41 18.53
CA GLY A 155 8.12 6.22 19.67
C GLY A 155 7.12 7.33 19.32
N GLN A 156 6.82 7.54 18.02
CA GLN A 156 5.73 8.42 17.60
C GLN A 156 4.36 7.81 17.96
N SER A 157 3.44 8.68 18.37
CA SER A 157 2.04 8.33 18.67
C SER A 157 1.35 7.78 17.43
N ASP A 158 0.63 6.67 17.59
CA ASP A 158 -0.22 6.11 16.55
C ASP A 158 -1.59 6.79 16.49
N LYS A 159 -1.94 7.63 17.46
CA LYS A 159 -3.22 8.36 17.48
C LYS A 159 -3.22 9.55 16.54
N ASP A 160 -2.05 10.12 16.29
CA ASP A 160 -1.90 11.31 15.47
C ASP A 160 -1.72 10.90 14.00
N PRO A 161 -2.57 11.41 13.09
CA PRO A 161 -2.38 11.17 11.66
C PRO A 161 -1.07 11.80 11.19
N LYS A 162 -0.41 11.17 10.21
CA LYS A 162 0.78 11.72 9.56
C LYS A 162 0.57 11.77 8.05
N ASN A 163 0.52 12.96 7.50
CA ASN A 163 0.39 13.18 6.06
C ASN A 163 1.75 13.08 5.38
N TYR A 164 1.75 12.54 4.17
CA TYR A 164 2.97 12.44 3.37
C TYR A 164 2.65 12.39 1.89
N ALA A 165 3.64 12.81 1.10
CA ALA A 165 3.69 12.66 -0.34
C ALA A 165 5.09 12.19 -0.73
N MET A 166 5.14 11.27 -1.70
CA MET A 166 6.38 10.76 -2.27
C MET A 166 6.32 10.85 -3.78
N GLN A 167 7.46 11.15 -4.39
CA GLN A 167 7.65 11.23 -5.84
C GLN A 167 8.80 10.31 -6.24
N LEU A 168 8.59 9.48 -7.26
CA LEU A 168 9.59 8.58 -7.83
C LEU A 168 9.80 8.91 -9.31
N VAL A 169 11.05 9.03 -9.74
CA VAL A 169 11.41 9.30 -11.14
C VAL A 169 12.81 8.76 -11.47
N MET A 170 13.05 8.47 -12.75
CA MET A 170 14.36 8.06 -13.27
C MET A 170 14.73 8.94 -14.46
N GLY A 171 15.64 9.90 -14.25
CA GLY A 171 15.97 10.91 -15.27
C GLY A 171 14.82 11.90 -15.47
N ASN A 172 14.58 12.34 -16.70
CA ASN A 172 13.49 13.28 -16.98
C ASN A 172 12.13 12.56 -17.10
N TYR A 173 11.04 13.26 -17.39
CA TYR A 173 9.72 12.63 -17.56
C TYR A 173 8.87 13.33 -18.62
N SER A 174 7.98 12.56 -19.26
CA SER A 174 6.95 13.04 -20.20
C SER A 174 5.54 12.60 -19.80
N GLN A 175 5.43 11.76 -18.77
CA GLN A 175 4.19 11.26 -18.21
C GLN A 175 4.25 11.39 -16.69
N ASP A 176 3.21 11.98 -16.11
CA ASP A 176 3.09 12.21 -14.67
C ASP A 176 1.88 11.46 -14.14
N TYR A 177 2.08 10.63 -13.13
CA TYR A 177 1.03 9.78 -12.56
C TYR A 177 0.80 10.13 -11.09
N ASP A 178 -0.29 10.81 -10.82
CA ASP A 178 -0.72 11.17 -9.47
C ASP A 178 -1.61 10.08 -8.87
N THR A 179 -1.20 9.56 -7.72
CA THR A 179 -1.98 8.59 -6.95
C THR A 179 -2.36 9.18 -5.61
N VAL A 180 -3.67 9.32 -5.36
CA VAL A 180 -4.20 9.58 -4.01
C VAL A 180 -4.59 8.26 -3.37
N ALA A 181 -3.87 7.84 -2.34
CA ALA A 181 -4.15 6.60 -1.63
C ALA A 181 -4.99 6.87 -0.37
N LYS A 182 -6.26 6.43 -0.40
CA LYS A 182 -7.23 6.59 0.69
C LYS A 182 -7.23 5.38 1.60
N GLN A 183 -7.62 5.55 2.86
CA GLN A 183 -7.74 4.44 3.81
C GLN A 183 -8.62 3.29 3.25
N PRO A 184 -8.35 2.03 3.64
CA PRO A 184 -9.25 0.93 3.37
C PRO A 184 -10.66 1.24 3.91
N ALA A 185 -11.69 0.66 3.29
CA ALA A 185 -13.03 0.79 3.82
C ALA A 185 -13.14 0.09 5.19
N LYS A 186 -13.99 0.59 6.08
CA LYS A 186 -14.23 -0.07 7.37
C LYS A 186 -14.74 -1.50 7.11
N GLY A 187 -14.03 -2.49 7.67
CA GLY A 187 -14.35 -3.91 7.49
C GLY A 187 -13.70 -4.56 6.27
N ASP A 188 -12.90 -3.83 5.48
CA ASP A 188 -12.06 -4.42 4.45
C ASP A 188 -10.94 -5.25 5.13
N THR A 189 -10.87 -6.52 4.80
CA THR A 189 -9.87 -7.45 5.35
C THR A 189 -8.64 -7.56 4.45
N GLY A 190 -8.69 -7.00 3.24
CA GLY A 190 -7.65 -7.17 2.22
C GLY A 190 -7.50 -8.61 1.73
N LEU A 191 -8.37 -9.50 2.19
CA LEU A 191 -8.48 -10.89 1.79
C LEU A 191 -9.74 -11.04 0.95
N THR A 192 -9.61 -10.86 -0.35
CA THR A 192 -10.66 -11.35 -1.26
C THR A 192 -10.53 -12.86 -1.31
N LEU A 193 -11.31 -13.57 -0.50
CA LEU A 193 -11.49 -15.02 -0.67
C LEU A 193 -11.92 -15.25 -2.12
N THR A 194 -11.12 -15.99 -2.88
CA THR A 194 -11.54 -16.39 -4.22
C THR A 194 -12.82 -17.22 -4.09
N THR A 195 -13.68 -17.20 -5.12
CA THR A 195 -14.94 -17.98 -5.12
C THR A 195 -14.69 -19.45 -4.78
N GLY A 196 -13.55 -20.01 -5.19
CA GLY A 196 -13.15 -21.38 -4.85
C GLY A 196 -12.78 -21.58 -3.37
N GLN A 197 -12.15 -20.60 -2.72
CA GLN A 197 -11.85 -20.66 -1.29
C GLN A 197 -13.10 -20.45 -0.43
N GLN A 198 -14.03 -19.60 -0.88
CA GLN A 198 -15.35 -19.46 -0.26
C GLN A 198 -16.13 -20.78 -0.34
N ALA A 199 -16.20 -21.40 -1.53
CA ALA A 199 -16.87 -22.68 -1.72
C ALA A 199 -16.22 -23.83 -0.90
N MET A 200 -14.89 -23.80 -0.72
CA MET A 200 -14.19 -24.76 0.13
C MET A 200 -14.55 -24.56 1.61
N LEU A 201 -14.63 -23.32 2.09
CA LEU A 201 -15.05 -23.01 3.46
C LEU A 201 -16.51 -23.37 3.70
N ASP A 202 -17.38 -23.12 2.72
CA ASP A 202 -18.79 -23.50 2.78
C ASP A 202 -18.94 -25.03 2.80
N GLY A 203 -18.16 -25.74 1.98
CA GLY A 203 -18.07 -27.20 1.99
C GLY A 203 -17.53 -27.76 3.30
N LEU A 204 -16.53 -27.11 3.91
CA LEU A 204 -15.99 -27.51 5.21
C LEU A 204 -16.99 -27.27 6.34
N ASN A 205 -17.72 -26.15 6.32
CA ASN A 205 -18.80 -25.87 7.28
C ASN A 205 -19.97 -26.85 7.13
N GLN A 206 -20.33 -27.23 5.90
CA GLN A 206 -21.32 -28.28 5.64
C GLN A 206 -20.82 -29.66 6.11
N ALA A 207 -19.53 -29.97 5.94
CA ALA A 207 -18.92 -31.21 6.42
C ALA A 207 -18.85 -31.26 7.96
N ILE A 208 -18.58 -30.14 8.63
CA ILE A 208 -18.61 -30.04 10.10
C ILE A 208 -20.05 -30.15 10.62
N GLY A 209 -21.01 -29.51 9.95
CA GLY A 209 -22.43 -29.64 10.24
C GLY A 209 -22.94 -31.09 10.07
N SER A 210 -22.48 -31.79 9.03
CA SER A 210 -22.83 -33.20 8.81
C SER A 210 -22.14 -34.15 9.78
N MET A 211 -20.91 -33.89 10.22
CA MET A 211 -20.25 -34.65 11.28
C MET A 211 -20.94 -34.51 12.64
N ASN A 212 -21.44 -33.32 12.98
CA ASN A 212 -22.26 -33.11 14.18
C ASN A 212 -23.65 -33.79 14.11
N SER A 213 -24.08 -34.21 12.92
CA SER A 213 -25.32 -34.95 12.70
C SER A 213 -25.14 -36.47 12.64
N ILE A 214 -23.91 -36.98 12.76
CA ILE A 214 -23.66 -38.43 12.86
C ILE A 214 -24.12 -38.86 14.26
N PRO A 215 -25.19 -39.67 14.40
CA PRO A 215 -25.60 -40.17 15.70
C PRO A 215 -24.49 -41.11 16.20
N THR A 216 -23.70 -40.65 17.16
CA THR A 216 -22.74 -41.50 17.87
C THR A 216 -23.52 -42.48 18.72
N GLY A 217 -23.42 -43.77 18.43
CA GLY A 217 -24.05 -44.83 19.23
C GLY A 217 -24.81 -45.92 18.47
N GLN A 218 -24.94 -45.84 17.14
CA GLN A 218 -25.53 -46.95 16.37
C GLN A 218 -24.47 -47.99 15.98
N THR A 219 -24.70 -49.25 16.35
CA THR A 219 -23.87 -50.39 15.94
C THR A 219 -24.08 -50.68 14.45
N GLY A 220 -23.09 -51.28 13.79
CA GLY A 220 -23.10 -51.51 12.33
C GLY A 220 -24.36 -52.21 11.80
N THR A 221 -25.03 -53.01 12.62
CA THR A 221 -26.29 -53.68 12.31
C THR A 221 -27.51 -52.74 12.22
N GLN A 222 -27.54 -51.63 12.97
CA GLN A 222 -28.64 -50.64 12.87
C GLN A 222 -28.57 -49.80 11.59
N LYS A 223 -27.36 -49.48 11.12
CA LYS A 223 -27.17 -48.75 9.86
C LYS A 223 -27.59 -49.58 8.63
N LEU A 224 -27.39 -50.89 8.67
CA LEU A 224 -27.77 -51.81 7.59
C LEU A 224 -29.29 -52.06 7.51
N MET A 225 -30.01 -52.02 8.64
CA MET A 225 -31.48 -52.19 8.63
C MET A 225 -32.22 -50.97 8.08
N GLY A 226 -31.65 -49.76 8.20
CA GLY A 226 -32.22 -48.53 7.62
C GLY A 226 -32.10 -48.45 6.09
N SER A 227 -31.12 -49.14 5.49
CA SER A 227 -30.93 -49.16 4.03
C SER A 227 -31.88 -50.09 3.27
N PHE A 228 -32.59 -50.99 3.95
CA PHE A 228 -33.53 -51.92 3.30
C PHE A 228 -34.97 -51.38 3.18
N SER A 229 -35.30 -50.21 3.75
CA SER A 229 -36.61 -49.55 3.57
C SER A 229 -36.70 -48.61 2.36
N LEU A 230 -35.71 -48.63 1.46
CA LEU A 230 -35.70 -47.81 0.24
C LEU A 230 -36.25 -48.53 -1.01
N PHE A 231 -36.82 -49.74 -0.86
CA PHE A 231 -37.51 -50.46 -1.93
C PHE A 231 -38.84 -51.06 -1.45
N VAL A 232 -39.80 -50.19 -1.08
CA VAL A 232 -41.25 -50.38 -1.28
C VAL A 232 -41.85 -49.02 -1.61
#